data_AF-A0A920L5V0-F1
#
_entry.id   AF-A0A920L5V0-F1
#
_cell.length_a   1.000
_cell.length_b   1.000
_cell.length_c   1.000
_cell.angle_alpha   90.00
_cell.angle_beta   90.00
_cell.angle_gamma   90.00
#
_symmetry.space_group_name_H-M   'P 1'
#
loop_
_entity.id
_entity.type
_entity.pdbx_description
1 polymer ?
#
loop_
_entity_poly.entity_id
_entity_poly.type
_entity_poly.pdbx_seq_one_letter_code
_entity_poly.pdbx_strand_id
1 'polypeptide(L)'
;MIDGQPLMLGRVQWQLEPWRLGWGSPLTLTSEWGDQIFTSRMGMGLSGLTMLRDVSLNFDTSALRAMFPLYLGGTLSGSFERIEIEQAGLRQAQGTVYLRNAIWTAKSGNIPLGDYRIDVAGDAGSTDGIVGEVITENGALVLAGDLSLAMDSYAVKLSATGPVARDDGFRRAVSMLATPTAEGFDVVLQGQL
;
A
#
# COMPACT_ATOMS: atom_id res chain seq x y z
N MET A 1 -17.15 -7.21 3.49
CA MET A 1 -17.07 -8.08 2.31
C MET A 1 -16.53 -7.22 1.19
N ILE A 2 -15.45 -7.63 0.54
CA ILE A 2 -14.95 -6.98 -0.67
C ILE A 2 -15.12 -8.06 -1.76
N ASP A 3 -15.94 -7.78 -2.77
CA ASP A 3 -16.28 -8.69 -3.88
C ASP A 3 -16.68 -10.14 -3.50
N GLY A 4 -17.47 -10.28 -2.43
CA GLY A 4 -18.07 -11.59 -2.09
C GLY A 4 -17.11 -12.63 -1.53
N GLN A 5 -15.82 -12.33 -1.37
CA GLN A 5 -14.87 -13.19 -0.67
C GLN A 5 -14.66 -12.73 0.79
N PRO A 6 -14.62 -13.66 1.76
CA PRO A 6 -14.34 -13.30 3.14
C PRO A 6 -12.88 -12.86 3.25
N LEU A 7 -12.65 -11.61 3.64
CA LEU A 7 -11.33 -11.14 4.05
C LEU A 7 -10.88 -12.00 5.25
N MET A 8 -9.85 -12.83 5.07
CA MET A 8 -9.36 -13.71 6.13
C MET A 8 -8.51 -12.89 7.10
N LEU A 9 -9.16 -12.33 8.12
CA LEU A 9 -8.53 -11.56 9.20
C LEU A 9 -7.84 -12.45 10.26
N GLY A 10 -7.87 -13.77 10.07
CA GLY A 10 -7.31 -14.75 11.00
C GLY A 10 -7.83 -14.58 12.43
N ARG A 11 -6.93 -14.70 13.41
CA ARG A 11 -7.24 -14.47 14.82
C ARG A 11 -7.23 -12.98 15.09
N VAL A 12 -8.39 -12.43 15.42
CA VAL A 12 -8.54 -11.04 15.83
C VAL A 12 -8.60 -10.96 17.35
N GLN A 13 -7.68 -10.22 17.95
CA GLN A 13 -7.66 -9.87 19.36
C GLN A 13 -7.90 -8.37 19.51
N TRP A 14 -8.79 -8.00 20.41
CA TRP A 14 -9.06 -6.61 20.74
C TRP A 14 -8.94 -6.42 22.24
N GLN A 15 -8.32 -5.31 22.64
CA GLN A 15 -8.16 -4.94 24.04
C GLN A 15 -8.55 -3.48 24.22
N LEU A 16 -9.49 -3.24 25.13
CA LEU A 16 -9.86 -1.89 25.53
C LEU A 16 -8.99 -1.45 26.71
N GLU A 17 -8.42 -0.25 26.61
CA GLU A 17 -7.57 0.38 27.62
C GLU A 17 -8.25 1.67 28.12
N PRO A 18 -9.15 1.60 29.12
CA PRO A 18 -10.01 2.72 29.51
C PRO A 18 -9.25 3.99 29.95
N TRP A 19 -8.07 3.84 30.56
CA TRP A 19 -7.23 4.98 30.96
C TRP A 19 -6.72 5.80 29.78
N ARG A 20 -6.75 5.25 28.56
CA ARG A 20 -6.31 5.94 27.33
C ARG A 20 -7.43 6.70 26.63
N LEU A 21 -8.65 6.71 27.19
CA LEU A 21 -9.74 7.53 26.66
C LEU A 21 -9.34 9.01 26.55
N GLY A 22 -8.51 9.51 27.47
CA GLY A 22 -7.96 10.88 27.41
C GLY A 22 -7.00 11.15 26.24
N TRP A 23 -6.44 10.12 25.60
CA TRP A 23 -5.53 10.23 24.44
C TRP A 23 -6.19 9.86 23.11
N GLY A 24 -7.49 9.53 23.10
CA GLY A 24 -8.28 9.35 21.89
C GLY A 24 -8.06 8.05 21.11
N SER A 25 -7.29 7.08 21.63
CA SER A 25 -7.07 5.77 21.00
C SER A 25 -7.10 4.62 22.03
N PRO A 26 -8.26 4.28 22.61
CA PRO A 26 -8.36 3.33 23.72
C PRO A 26 -8.40 1.87 23.28
N LEU A 27 -8.54 1.57 21.99
CA LEU A 27 -8.74 0.20 21.51
C LEU A 27 -7.48 -0.28 20.79
N THR A 28 -6.81 -1.29 21.32
CA THR A 28 -5.74 -1.98 20.58
C THR A 28 -6.35 -3.13 19.80
N LEU A 29 -6.06 -3.18 18.50
CA LEU A 29 -6.49 -4.24 17.59
C LEU A 29 -5.25 -4.96 17.05
N THR A 30 -5.23 -6.28 17.21
CA THR A 30 -4.22 -7.16 16.64
C THR A 30 -4.92 -8.25 15.83
N SER A 31 -4.45 -8.49 14.61
CA SER A 31 -4.95 -9.51 13.71
C SER A 31 -3.76 -10.30 13.18
N GLU A 32 -3.83 -11.62 13.34
CA GLU A 32 -2.77 -12.55 12.93
C GLU A 32 -3.33 -13.66 12.03
N TRP A 33 -2.75 -13.85 10.86
CA TRP A 33 -3.12 -14.91 9.93
C TRP A 33 -1.90 -15.46 9.18
N GLY A 34 -1.41 -16.64 9.59
CA GLY A 34 -0.16 -17.18 9.04
C GLY A 34 1.01 -16.24 9.36
N ASP A 35 1.71 -15.78 8.33
CA ASP A 35 2.79 -14.78 8.45
C ASP A 35 2.28 -13.33 8.35
N GLN A 36 0.96 -13.15 8.25
CA GLN A 36 0.33 -11.83 8.15
C GLN A 36 -0.01 -11.30 9.54
N ILE A 37 0.42 -10.07 9.82
CA ILE A 37 0.21 -9.40 11.09
C ILE A 37 -0.29 -7.99 10.80
N PHE A 38 -1.36 -7.59 11.48
CA PHE A 38 -1.83 -6.23 11.54
C PHE A 38 -2.00 -5.83 13.00
N THR A 39 -1.38 -4.73 13.40
CA THR A 39 -1.51 -4.15 14.74
C THR A 39 -1.80 -2.68 14.61
N SER A 40 -2.77 -2.18 15.38
CA SER A 40 -3.13 -0.76 15.38
C SER A 40 -3.79 -0.36 16.68
N ARG A 41 -3.54 0.87 17.11
CA ARG A 41 -4.30 1.53 18.18
C ARG A 41 -5.36 2.42 17.56
N MET A 42 -6.61 2.10 17.83
CA MET A 42 -7.78 2.73 17.25
C MET A 42 -8.52 3.58 18.28
N GLY A 43 -9.12 4.66 17.80
CA GLY A 43 -10.12 5.39 18.55
C GLY A 43 -10.91 6.33 17.68
N MET A 44 -11.85 7.03 18.29
CA MET A 44 -12.79 7.90 17.62
C MET A 44 -12.66 9.30 18.18
N GLY A 45 -12.37 10.27 17.32
CA GLY A 45 -12.35 11.68 17.67
C GLY A 45 -13.76 12.19 17.92
N LEU A 46 -13.87 13.32 18.62
CA LEU A 46 -15.15 13.98 18.92
C LEU A 46 -15.93 14.40 17.66
N SER A 47 -15.23 14.58 16.53
CA SER A 47 -15.80 14.85 15.21
C SER A 47 -16.31 13.61 14.47
N GLY A 48 -16.20 12.41 15.05
CA GLY A 48 -16.54 11.14 14.38
C GLY A 48 -15.42 10.57 13.50
N LEU A 49 -14.24 11.20 13.49
CA LEU A 49 -13.06 10.71 12.77
C LEU A 49 -12.53 9.44 13.42
N THR A 50 -12.24 8.42 12.59
CA THR A 50 -11.53 7.22 13.06
C THR A 50 -10.04 7.48 12.97
N MET A 51 -9.36 7.33 14.09
CA MET A 51 -7.92 7.53 14.20
C MET A 51 -7.23 6.20 14.48
N LEU A 52 -6.27 5.85 13.64
CA LEU A 52 -5.38 4.72 13.81
C LEU A 52 -3.98 5.26 14.13
N ARG A 53 -3.31 4.65 15.11
CA ARG A 53 -1.96 5.02 15.57
C ARG A 53 -1.10 3.79 15.71
N ASP A 54 0.19 3.97 15.52
CA ASP A 54 1.20 2.90 15.57
C ASP A 54 0.76 1.70 14.72
N VAL A 55 0.32 1.98 13.49
CA VAL A 55 -0.16 0.95 12.58
C VAL A 55 1.05 0.21 12.06
N SER A 56 1.09 -1.10 12.30
CA SER A 56 2.08 -1.99 11.72
C SER A 56 1.35 -3.06 10.92
N LEU A 57 1.75 -3.24 9.67
CA LEU A 57 1.22 -4.25 8.78
C LEU A 57 2.36 -5.05 8.15
N ASN A 58 2.15 -6.34 8.01
CA ASN A 58 3.01 -7.25 7.29
C ASN A 58 2.12 -8.31 6.64
N PHE A 59 2.20 -8.47 5.32
CA PHE A 59 1.47 -9.53 4.62
C PHE A 59 2.15 -9.94 3.32
N ASP A 60 1.87 -11.15 2.87
CA ASP A 60 2.30 -11.64 1.57
C ASP A 60 1.42 -11.03 0.46
N THR A 61 2.02 -10.55 -0.63
CA THR A 61 1.27 -9.89 -1.72
C THR A 61 0.30 -10.83 -2.44
N SER A 62 0.43 -12.15 -2.29
CA SER A 62 -0.56 -13.11 -2.77
C SER A 62 -1.96 -12.89 -2.16
N ALA A 63 -2.04 -12.32 -0.96
CA ALA A 63 -3.31 -11.94 -0.34
C ALA A 63 -4.03 -10.83 -1.14
N LEU A 64 -3.28 -9.93 -1.78
CA LEU A 64 -3.84 -8.86 -2.61
C LEU A 64 -4.41 -9.39 -3.92
N ARG A 65 -4.04 -10.60 -4.35
CA ARG A 65 -4.53 -11.21 -5.59
C ARG A 65 -6.05 -11.38 -5.63
N ALA A 66 -6.67 -11.50 -4.45
CA ALA A 66 -8.12 -11.56 -4.30
C ALA A 66 -8.80 -10.20 -4.57
N MET A 67 -8.10 -9.08 -4.35
CA MET A 67 -8.62 -7.72 -4.51
C MET A 67 -8.22 -7.10 -5.85
N PHE A 68 -6.98 -7.35 -6.28
CA PHE A 68 -6.46 -6.90 -7.56
C PHE A 68 -5.85 -8.12 -8.25
N PRO A 69 -6.26 -8.48 -9.47
CA PRO A 69 -5.70 -9.62 -10.21
C PRO A 69 -4.29 -9.32 -10.75
N LEU A 70 -3.45 -8.69 -9.93
CA LEU A 70 -2.05 -8.42 -10.21
C LEU A 70 -1.22 -9.65 -9.82
N TYR A 71 -0.40 -10.12 -10.76
CA TYR A 71 0.48 -11.27 -10.55
C TYR A 71 1.78 -10.83 -9.88
N LEU A 72 1.70 -10.28 -8.68
CA LEU A 72 2.84 -9.78 -7.91
C LEU A 72 3.06 -10.65 -6.66
N GLY A 73 4.25 -11.23 -6.55
CA GLY A 73 4.75 -11.89 -5.35
C GLY A 73 5.70 -10.98 -4.56
N GLY A 74 5.88 -11.29 -3.29
CA GLY A 74 6.73 -10.54 -2.36
C GLY A 74 6.06 -10.35 -1.00
N THR A 75 6.73 -9.61 -0.12
CA THR A 75 6.20 -9.26 1.21
C THR A 75 5.97 -7.76 1.28
N LEU A 76 4.72 -7.35 1.52
CA LEU A 76 4.38 -5.97 1.81
C LEU A 76 4.40 -5.76 3.33
N SER A 77 5.17 -4.79 3.78
CA SER A 77 5.19 -4.38 5.18
C SER A 77 5.04 -2.87 5.26
N GLY A 78 4.47 -2.34 6.34
CA GLY A 78 4.24 -0.92 6.49
C GLY A 78 4.15 -0.51 7.94
N SER A 79 4.60 0.71 8.21
CA SER A 79 4.54 1.33 9.53
C SER A 79 4.00 2.75 9.38
N PHE A 80 2.90 3.06 10.06
CA PHE A 80 2.32 4.39 10.06
C PHE A 80 2.19 4.91 11.49
N GLU A 81 2.66 6.12 11.71
CA GLU A 81 2.52 6.80 12.99
C GLU A 81 1.06 7.18 13.25
N ARG A 82 0.40 7.64 12.18
CA ARG A 82 -1.00 8.06 12.20
C ARG A 82 -1.67 7.83 10.86
N ILE A 83 -2.90 7.34 10.93
CA ILE A 83 -3.86 7.35 9.83
C ILE A 83 -5.16 7.93 10.37
N GLU A 84 -5.72 8.92 9.69
CA GLU A 84 -7.05 9.45 9.98
C GLU A 84 -8.00 9.12 8.83
N ILE A 85 -9.15 8.57 9.18
CA ILE A 85 -10.18 8.15 8.24
C ILE A 85 -11.46 8.93 8.55
N GLU A 86 -12.01 9.56 7.52
CA GLU A 86 -13.29 10.27 7.59
C GLU A 86 -14.30 9.57 6.68
N GLN A 87 -15.39 9.07 7.27
CA GLN A 87 -16.40 8.23 6.61
C GLN A 87 -15.79 6.97 5.98
N ALA A 88 -15.33 7.05 4.73
CA ALA A 88 -14.66 5.98 3.98
C ALA A 88 -13.37 6.45 3.29
N GLY A 89 -13.01 7.73 3.41
CA GLY A 89 -11.84 8.33 2.76
C GLY A 89 -10.65 8.44 3.72
N LEU A 90 -9.44 8.22 3.18
CA LEU A 90 -8.21 8.52 3.90
C LEU A 90 -8.02 10.03 3.93
N ARG A 91 -7.96 10.61 5.12
CA ARG A 91 -7.81 12.06 5.33
C ARG A 91 -6.36 12.45 5.62
N GLN A 92 -5.66 11.60 6.35
CA GLN A 92 -4.25 11.80 6.70
C GLN A 92 -3.58 10.44 6.82
N ALA A 93 -2.32 10.37 6.38
CA ALA A 93 -1.46 9.23 6.60
C ALA A 93 0.00 9.69 6.66
N GLN A 94 0.74 9.22 7.66
CA GLN A 94 2.19 9.44 7.76
C GLN A 94 2.87 8.12 8.09
N GLY A 95 3.79 7.69 7.25
CA GLY A 95 4.49 6.43 7.44
C GLY A 95 5.33 6.00 6.25
N THR A 96 5.75 4.73 6.30
CA THR A 96 6.54 4.12 5.25
C THR A 96 6.01 2.73 4.94
N VAL A 97 5.95 2.39 3.66
CA VAL A 97 5.62 1.06 3.16
C VAL A 97 6.84 0.48 2.46
N TYR A 98 7.07 -0.82 2.63
CA TYR A 98 8.14 -1.58 2.01
C TYR A 98 7.54 -2.76 1.27
N LEU A 99 7.93 -2.94 0.01
CA LEU A 99 7.70 -4.16 -0.75
C LEU A 99 9.05 -4.87 -0.91
N ARG A 100 9.20 -6.04 -0.29
CA ARG A 100 10.44 -6.82 -0.31
C ARG A 100 10.31 -8.07 -1.18
N ASN A 101 11.40 -8.45 -1.82
CA ASN A 101 11.51 -9.60 -2.72
C ASN A 101 10.39 -9.59 -3.77
N ALA A 102 10.13 -8.43 -4.38
CA ALA A 102 9.09 -8.28 -5.38
C ALA A 102 9.41 -9.14 -6.60
N ILE A 103 8.44 -9.96 -7.01
CA ILE A 103 8.57 -10.86 -8.15
C ILE A 103 7.31 -10.75 -9.00
N TRP A 104 7.49 -10.56 -10.30
CA TRP A 104 6.39 -10.70 -11.24
C TRP A 104 6.14 -12.18 -11.55
N THR A 105 4.95 -12.67 -11.24
CA THR A 105 4.56 -14.08 -11.35
C THR A 105 3.76 -14.32 -12.64
N ALA A 106 4.38 -14.08 -13.79
CA ALA A 106 3.74 -14.33 -15.08
C ALA A 106 3.67 -15.83 -15.41
N LYS A 107 2.76 -16.21 -16.31
CA LYS A 107 2.70 -17.57 -16.88
C LYS A 107 4.01 -18.00 -17.57
N SER A 108 4.83 -17.05 -18.01
CA SER A 108 6.12 -17.28 -18.65
C SER A 108 7.27 -17.53 -17.66
N GLY A 109 7.03 -17.39 -16.36
CA GLY A 109 8.04 -17.55 -15.32
C GLY A 109 8.05 -16.39 -14.31
N ASN A 110 8.80 -16.60 -13.23
CA ASN A 110 8.99 -15.62 -12.17
C ASN A 110 10.12 -14.66 -12.56
N ILE A 111 9.83 -13.35 -12.64
CA ILE A 111 10.81 -12.31 -12.94
C ILE A 111 11.08 -11.51 -11.66
N PRO A 112 12.29 -11.55 -11.08
CA PRO A 112 12.61 -10.75 -9.91
C PRO A 112 12.63 -9.27 -10.28
N LEU A 113 11.93 -8.45 -9.49
CA LEU A 113 11.81 -7.01 -9.70
C LEU A 113 12.77 -6.26 -8.79
N GLY A 114 12.65 -6.45 -7.47
CA GLY A 114 13.46 -5.73 -6.50
C GLY A 114 12.82 -5.56 -5.13
N ASP A 115 13.37 -4.62 -4.38
CA ASP A 115 12.90 -4.12 -3.11
C ASP A 115 12.56 -2.64 -3.27
N TYR A 116 11.39 -2.24 -2.79
CA TYR A 116 10.86 -0.88 -2.93
C TYR A 116 10.41 -0.32 -1.59
N ARG A 117 10.53 0.99 -1.46
CA ARG A 117 10.05 1.77 -0.33
C ARG A 117 9.14 2.87 -0.83
N ILE A 118 8.08 3.15 -0.09
CA ILE A 118 7.18 4.27 -0.33
C ILE A 118 7.13 5.09 0.95
N ASP A 119 7.60 6.32 0.89
CA ASP A 119 7.42 7.28 1.97
C ASP A 119 6.09 7.98 1.78
N VAL A 120 5.18 7.81 2.72
CA VAL A 120 3.83 8.36 2.68
C VAL A 120 3.74 9.54 3.64
N ALA A 121 3.33 10.69 3.11
CA ALA A 121 3.10 11.90 3.88
C ALA A 121 1.82 12.57 3.41
N GLY A 122 0.97 12.95 4.34
CA GLY A 122 -0.28 13.61 4.05
C GLY A 122 -0.94 14.05 5.32
N ASP A 123 -1.21 15.33 5.45
CA ASP A 123 -1.92 15.88 6.59
C ASP A 123 -3.36 16.28 6.22
N ALA A 124 -4.20 16.38 7.24
CA ALA A 124 -5.62 16.69 7.10
C ALA A 124 -5.93 18.08 6.52
N GLY A 125 -4.94 18.96 6.36
CA GLY A 125 -5.07 20.33 5.85
C GLY A 125 -4.34 20.57 4.53
N SER A 126 -3.61 19.59 4.02
CA SER A 126 -2.83 19.66 2.80
C SER A 126 -3.75 19.73 1.60
N THR A 127 -3.51 20.71 0.73
CA THR A 127 -4.16 20.80 -0.59
C THR A 127 -3.74 19.66 -1.52
N ASP A 128 -2.58 19.07 -1.26
CA ASP A 128 -1.98 18.02 -2.10
C ASP A 128 -2.49 16.63 -1.71
N GLY A 129 -3.29 16.54 -0.63
CA GLY A 129 -3.79 15.29 -0.08
C GLY A 129 -2.66 14.46 0.54
N ILE A 130 -2.76 13.14 0.37
CA ILE A 130 -1.73 12.18 0.77
C ILE A 130 -0.84 11.91 -0.43
N VAL A 131 0.45 12.19 -0.28
CA VAL A 131 1.47 11.93 -1.29
C VAL A 131 2.36 10.77 -0.86
N GLY A 132 2.85 10.02 -1.84
CA GLY A 132 3.78 8.92 -1.65
C GLY A 132 4.93 9.02 -2.64
N GLU A 133 6.17 8.94 -2.18
CA GLU A 133 7.34 8.88 -3.05
C GLU A 133 7.84 7.43 -3.15
N VAL A 134 7.94 6.90 -4.38
CA VAL A 134 8.42 5.53 -4.63
C VAL A 134 9.92 5.54 -4.86
N ILE A 135 10.62 4.74 -4.06
CA ILE A 135 12.07 4.62 -4.04
C ILE A 135 12.45 3.15 -4.26
N THR A 136 13.37 2.90 -5.18
CA THR A 136 13.96 1.57 -5.36
C THR A 136 15.15 1.42 -4.43
N GLU A 137 15.08 0.48 -3.50
CA GLU A 137 16.16 0.16 -2.58
C GLU A 137 17.18 -0.77 -3.25
N ASN A 138 16.68 -1.76 -4.00
CA ASN A 138 17.50 -2.73 -4.72
C ASN A 138 16.66 -3.37 -5.83
N GLY A 139 17.28 -3.90 -6.89
CA GLY A 139 16.58 -4.70 -7.89
C GLY A 139 16.99 -4.44 -9.32
N ALA A 140 16.46 -5.28 -10.21
CA ALA A 140 16.68 -5.19 -11.65
C ALA A 140 15.60 -4.36 -12.37
N LEU A 141 14.52 -3.99 -11.68
CA LEU A 141 13.55 -3.00 -12.11
C LEU A 141 13.65 -1.78 -11.19
N VAL A 142 14.06 -0.65 -11.75
CA VAL A 142 14.15 0.63 -11.05
C VAL A 142 12.85 1.39 -11.25
N LEU A 143 12.10 1.58 -10.16
CA LEU A 143 10.91 2.40 -10.08
C LEU A 143 11.22 3.74 -9.40
N ALA A 144 10.74 4.83 -9.99
CA ALA A 144 10.81 6.15 -9.39
C ALA A 144 9.58 6.97 -9.80
N GLY A 145 9.01 7.71 -8.85
CA GLY A 145 7.89 8.60 -9.10
C GLY A 145 7.00 8.80 -7.87
N ASP A 146 5.81 9.32 -8.12
CA ASP A 146 4.89 9.78 -7.09
C ASP A 146 3.53 9.09 -7.15
N LEU A 147 2.93 8.99 -5.97
CA LEU A 147 1.57 8.56 -5.71
C LEU A 147 0.86 9.73 -5.05
N SER A 148 -0.38 9.97 -5.41
CA SER A 148 -1.23 10.93 -4.73
C SER A 148 -2.62 10.36 -4.53
N LEU A 149 -3.17 10.61 -3.35
CA LEU A 149 -4.50 10.19 -2.95
C LEU A 149 -5.20 11.40 -2.30
N ALA A 150 -6.30 11.79 -2.92
CA ALA A 150 -7.25 12.74 -2.38
C ALA A 150 -8.54 11.99 -1.98
N MET A 151 -9.49 12.72 -1.41
CA MET A 151 -10.71 12.14 -0.83
C MET A 151 -11.52 11.28 -1.83
N ASP A 152 -11.57 11.69 -3.09
CA ASP A 152 -12.38 11.09 -4.16
C ASP A 152 -11.57 10.66 -5.38
N SER A 153 -10.25 10.83 -5.35
CA SER A 153 -9.40 10.65 -6.52
C SER A 153 -8.00 10.15 -6.16
N TYR A 154 -7.41 9.41 -7.08
CA TYR A 154 -6.03 8.94 -6.97
C TYR A 154 -5.28 9.20 -8.26
N ALA A 155 -3.98 9.43 -8.15
CA ALA A 155 -3.07 9.44 -9.28
C ALA A 155 -1.75 8.73 -8.94
N VAL A 156 -1.24 7.97 -9.89
CA VAL A 156 0.02 7.23 -9.82
C VAL A 156 0.82 7.61 -11.05
N LYS A 157 2.04 8.09 -10.84
CA LYS A 157 2.98 8.43 -11.91
C LYS A 157 4.31 7.80 -11.58
N LEU A 158 4.63 6.69 -12.24
CA LEU A 158 5.86 5.96 -12.03
C LEU A 158 6.62 5.81 -13.34
N SER A 159 7.91 6.05 -13.30
CA SER A 159 8.86 5.64 -14.33
C SER A 159 9.50 4.32 -13.92
N ALA A 160 9.60 3.41 -14.87
CA ALA A 160 10.16 2.07 -14.68
C ALA A 160 11.29 1.85 -15.68
N THR A 161 12.50 1.65 -15.18
CA THR A 161 13.72 1.49 -15.98
C THR A 161 14.54 0.29 -15.49
N GLY A 162 15.71 0.07 -16.10
CA GLY A 162 16.63 -1.02 -15.73
C GLY A 162 16.51 -2.28 -16.60
N PRO A 163 17.31 -3.32 -16.31
CA PRO A 163 17.38 -4.54 -17.13
C PRO A 163 16.02 -5.21 -17.37
N VAL A 164 15.17 -5.31 -16.35
CA VAL A 164 13.86 -5.97 -16.46
C VAL A 164 12.89 -5.18 -17.33
N ALA A 165 12.97 -3.84 -17.34
CA ALA A 165 12.16 -3.01 -18.22
C ALA A 165 12.46 -3.25 -19.71
N ARG A 166 13.61 -3.87 -20.04
CA ARG A 166 13.99 -4.22 -21.42
C ARG A 166 13.63 -5.67 -21.79
N ASP A 167 13.18 -6.49 -20.84
CA ASP A 167 12.82 -7.90 -21.07
C ASP A 167 11.49 -8.05 -21.82
N ASP A 168 11.49 -8.62 -23.02
CA ASP A 168 10.31 -8.75 -23.87
C ASP A 168 9.13 -9.51 -23.24
N GLY A 169 9.40 -10.41 -22.28
CA GLY A 169 8.36 -11.09 -21.50
C GLY A 169 7.65 -10.12 -20.56
N PHE A 170 8.42 -9.35 -19.80
CA PHE A 170 7.90 -8.30 -18.93
C PHE A 170 7.20 -7.20 -19.70
N ARG A 171 7.81 -6.70 -20.80
CA ARG A 171 7.25 -5.63 -21.65
C ARG A 171 5.84 -5.94 -22.13
N ARG A 172 5.61 -7.18 -22.58
CA ARG A 172 4.28 -7.64 -23.02
C ARG A 172 3.28 -7.69 -21.87
N ALA A 173 3.71 -8.13 -20.68
CA ALA A 173 2.84 -8.24 -19.52
C ALA A 173 2.37 -6.87 -19.01
N VAL A 174 3.24 -5.85 -19.04
CA VAL A 174 2.91 -4.49 -18.54
C VAL A 174 2.31 -3.56 -19.60
N SER A 175 2.30 -3.96 -20.88
CA SER A 175 1.82 -3.13 -22.00
C SER A 175 0.38 -2.62 -21.88
N MET A 176 -0.46 -3.28 -21.07
CA MET A 176 -1.83 -2.83 -20.80
C MET A 176 -1.93 -1.78 -19.68
N LEU A 177 -0.87 -1.64 -18.87
CA LEU A 177 -0.83 -0.78 -17.68
C LEU A 177 0.18 0.37 -17.82
N ALA A 178 1.12 0.26 -18.76
CA ALA A 178 2.25 1.16 -18.89
C ALA A 178 2.50 1.53 -20.36
N THR A 179 2.92 2.77 -20.59
CA THR A 179 3.33 3.27 -21.90
C THR A 179 4.83 3.03 -22.08
N PRO A 180 5.27 2.35 -23.16
CA PRO A 180 6.70 2.13 -23.41
C PRO A 180 7.43 3.44 -23.70
N THR A 181 8.65 3.57 -23.19
CA THR A 181 9.57 4.67 -23.45
C THR A 181 10.89 4.15 -24.04
N ALA A 182 11.83 5.05 -24.35
CA ALA A 182 13.15 4.67 -24.86
C ALA A 182 13.98 3.88 -23.82
N GLU A 183 13.80 4.18 -22.53
CA GLU A 183 14.60 3.60 -21.44
C GLU A 183 13.85 2.51 -20.65
N GLY A 184 12.52 2.42 -20.80
CA GLY A 184 11.68 1.43 -20.13
C GLY A 184 10.19 1.72 -20.34
N PHE A 185 9.49 2.11 -19.27
CA PHE A 185 8.05 2.38 -19.26
C PHE A 185 7.65 3.50 -18.32
N ASP A 186 6.57 4.19 -18.66
CA ASP A 186 5.87 5.09 -17.76
C ASP A 186 4.50 4.51 -17.42
N VAL A 187 4.19 4.44 -16.13
CA VAL A 187 2.88 4.06 -15.58
C VAL A 187 2.19 5.33 -15.14
N VAL A 188 1.08 5.66 -15.80
CA VAL A 188 0.23 6.79 -15.42
C VAL A 188 -1.18 6.25 -15.22
N LEU A 189 -1.62 6.20 -13.96
CA LEU A 189 -2.97 5.79 -13.59
C LEU A 189 -3.63 6.94 -12.86
N GLN A 190 -4.88 7.24 -13.20
CA GLN A 190 -5.69 8.23 -12.51
C GLN A 190 -7.14 7.75 -12.49
N GLY A 191 -7.84 8.02 -11.39
CA GLY A 191 -9.23 7.60 -11.25
C GLY A 191 -9.94 8.28 -10.10
N GLN A 192 -11.24 8.01 -10.02
CA GLN A 192 -12.10 8.40 -8.91
C GLN A 192 -12.50 7.15 -8.10
N LEU A 193 -12.72 7.32 -6.80
CA LEU A 193 -13.06 6.25 -5.85
C LEU A 193 -14.59 6.09 -5.67
#